data_AF-A0AAD6S567-F1
#
_entry.id   AF-A0AAD6S567-F1
#
_cell.length_a   1.000
_cell.length_b   1.000
_cell.length_c   1.000
_cell.angle_alpha   90.00
_cell.angle_beta   90.00
_cell.angle_gamma   90.00
#
_symmetry.space_group_name_H-M   'P 1'
#
loop_
_entity.id
_entity.type
_entity.pdbx_description
1 polymer ?
#
loop_
_entity_poly.entity_id
_entity_poly.type
_entity_poly.pdbx_seq_one_letter_code
_entity_poly.pdbx_strand_id
1 'polypeptide(L)' 'SSSGIPFMNINGHYITSPPERPNDWEMKTDELAFVKIDGRHTGQNLGTAVVKTIEQYGLKGKS' A
#
# COMPACT_ATOMS: atom_id res chain seq x y z
N SER A 1 -17.99 10.11 -24.11
CA SER A 1 -17.53 10.56 -22.78
C SER A 1 -16.08 10.17 -22.64
N SER A 2 -15.18 11.10 -22.28
CA SER A 2 -13.80 10.74 -21.96
C SER A 2 -13.84 9.99 -20.62
N SER A 3 -13.78 8.66 -20.66
CA SER A 3 -13.60 7.86 -19.45
C SER A 3 -12.30 8.31 -18.79
N GLY A 4 -12.39 8.87 -17.58
CA GLY A 4 -11.22 9.33 -16.85
C GLY A 4 -10.20 8.21 -16.69
N ILE A 5 -8.91 8.57 -16.72
CA ILE A 5 -7.84 7.62 -16.49
C ILE A 5 -7.87 7.22 -15.00
N PRO A 6 -8.02 5.92 -14.67
CA PRO A 6 -8.16 5.47 -13.31
C PRO A 6 -6.78 5.25 -12.67
N PHE A 7 -6.66 5.64 -11.40
CA PHE A 7 -5.45 5.48 -10.60
C PHE A 7 -5.78 4.75 -9.29
N MET A 8 -4.80 4.04 -8.76
CA MET A 8 -4.83 3.37 -7.47
C MET A 8 -3.74 3.96 -6.58
N ASN A 9 -4.13 4.39 -5.38
CA ASN A 9 -3.18 4.71 -4.31
C ASN A 9 -3.19 3.59 -3.27
N ILE A 10 -2.01 3.14 -2.85
CA ILE A 10 -1.80 2.11 -1.84
C ILE A 10 -1.00 2.74 -0.70
N ASN A 11 -1.61 2.86 0.47
CA ASN A 11 -0.98 3.38 1.68
C ASN A 11 -0.79 2.27 2.72
N GLY A 12 0.37 2.28 3.37
CA GLY A 12 0.68 1.42 4.51
C GLY A 12 0.47 2.19 5.80
N HIS A 13 -0.32 1.64 6.71
CA HIS A 13 -0.52 2.20 8.04
C HIS A 13 0.08 1.26 9.08
N TYR A 14 0.93 1.79 9.96
CA TYR A 14 1.60 1.00 10.98
C TYR A 14 1.82 1.81 12.25
N ILE A 15 1.96 1.10 13.37
CA ILE A 15 2.33 1.69 14.65
C ILE A 15 3.82 1.46 14.85
N THR A 16 4.53 2.50 15.24
CA THR A 16 5.92 2.39 15.69
C THR A 16 6.02 2.74 17.16
N SER A 17 6.94 2.08 17.86
CA SER A 17 7.35 2.41 19.21
C SER A 17 8.87 2.40 19.24
N PRO A 18 9.53 3.55 19.48
CA PRO A 18 10.97 3.59 19.55
C PRO A 18 11.48 2.66 20.67
N PRO A 19 12.58 1.91 20.45
CA PRO A 19 13.14 1.02 21.47
C PRO A 19 13.46 1.73 22.80
N GLU A 20 13.81 3.01 22.73
CA GLU A 20 14.12 3.86 23.89
C GLU A 20 12.87 4.28 24.66
N ARG A 21 11.69 4.25 24.02
CA ARG A 21 10.39 4.67 24.57
C ARG A 21 9.30 3.67 24.17
N PRO A 22 9.35 2.43 24.69
CA PRO A 22 8.48 1.33 24.25
C PRO A 22 7.00 1.50 24.59
N ASN A 23 6.67 2.46 25.46
CA ASN A 23 5.29 2.81 25.82
C ASN A 23 4.75 3.99 25.01
N ASP A 24 5.62 4.64 24.22
CA ASP A 24 5.19 5.68 23.29
C ASP A 24 4.82 4.98 21.97
N TRP A 25 3.60 5.22 21.49
CA TRP A 25 3.13 4.71 20.22
C TRP A 25 2.81 5.87 19.29
N GLU A 26 3.31 5.77 18.06
CA GLU A 26 2.99 6.72 17.00
C GLU A 26 2.37 5.97 15.82
N MET A 27 1.23 6.44 15.34
CA MET A 27 0.67 5.98 14.07
C MET A 27 1.39 6.65 12.92
N LYS A 28 1.94 5.84 12.01
CA LYS A 28 2.61 6.27 10.78
C LYS A 28 1.80 5.85 9.58
N THR A 29 1.97 6.60 8.50
CA THR A 29 1.34 6.32 7.21
C THR A 29 2.35 6.65 6.13
N ASP A 30 2.62 5.67 5.26
CA ASP A 30 3.50 5.83 4.11
C ASP A 30 2.75 5.50 2.82
N GLU A 31 2.93 6.33 1.79
CA GLU A 31 2.48 5.99 0.43
C GLU A 31 3.41 4.91 -0.14
N LEU A 32 2.85 3.73 -0.40
CA LEU A 32 3.60 2.59 -0.91
C LEU A 32 3.59 2.55 -2.44
N ALA A 33 2.49 2.97 -3.07
CA ALA A 33 2.41 3.03 -4.51
C ALA A 33 1.29 3.95 -5.00
N PHE A 34 1.60 4.74 -6.01
CA PHE A 34 0.60 5.44 -6.82
C PHE A 34 0.71 4.95 -8.27
N VAL A 35 -0.26 4.15 -8.72
CA VAL A 35 -0.19 3.46 -10.02
C VAL A 35 -1.42 3.74 -10.87
N LYS A 36 -1.19 3.88 -12.17
CA LYS A 36 -2.28 3.89 -13.16
C LYS A 36 -2.86 2.49 -13.27
N ILE A 37 -4.19 2.39 -13.31
CA ILE A 37 -4.88 1.12 -13.56
C ILE A 37 -5.01 0.96 -15.08
N ASP A 38 -4.12 0.16 -15.67
CA ASP A 38 -4.23 -0.20 -17.10
C ASP A 38 -5.17 -1.40 -17.28
N GLY A 39 -6.11 -1.29 -18.21
CA GLY A 39 -7.05 -2.37 -18.56
C GLY A 39 -8.34 -2.40 -17.72
N ARG A 40 -8.92 -3.59 -17.54
CA ARG A 40 -10.20 -3.75 -16.80
C ARG A 40 -9.95 -3.67 -15.29
N HIS A 41 -10.82 -2.98 -14.55
CA HIS A 41 -10.71 -2.81 -13.09
C HIS A 41 -11.27 -4.02 -12.34
N THR A 42 -10.86 -5.22 -12.73
CA THR A 42 -11.29 -6.43 -12.04
C THR A 42 -10.61 -6.51 -10.67
N GLY A 43 -11.26 -7.15 -9.69
CA GLY A 43 -10.66 -7.39 -8.38
C GLY A 43 -9.33 -8.14 -8.46
N GLN A 44 -9.16 -9.00 -9.47
CA GLN A 44 -7.91 -9.73 -9.71
C GLN A 44 -6.74 -8.79 -10.08
N ASN A 45 -6.97 -7.79 -10.94
CA ASN A 45 -5.93 -6.83 -11.33
C ASN A 45 -5.53 -5.94 -10.16
N LEU A 46 -6.50 -5.49 -9.36
CA LEU A 46 -6.26 -4.73 -8.14
C LEU A 46 -5.48 -5.56 -7.11
N GLY A 47 -5.89 -6.81 -6.87
CA GLY A 47 -5.19 -7.72 -5.97
C GLY A 47 -3.75 -7.99 -6.41
N THR A 48 -3.52 -8.13 -7.71
CA THR A 48 -2.16 -8.29 -8.27
C THR A 48 -1.30 -7.06 -8.01
N ALA A 49 -1.86 -5.85 -8.15
CA ALA A 49 -1.14 -4.61 -7.85
C ALA A 49 -0.74 -4.55 -6.36
N VAL A 50 -1.66 -4.86 -5.45
CA VAL A 50 -1.40 -4.89 -4.01
C VAL A 50 -0.32 -5.92 -3.64
N VAL A 51 -0.40 -7.15 -4.16
CA VAL A 51 0.61 -8.18 -3.90
C VAL A 51 1.99 -7.73 -4.37
N LYS A 52 2.10 -7.13 -5.56
CA LYS A 52 3.36 -6.58 -6.06
C LYS A 52 3.92 -5.49 -5.14
N THR A 53 3.09 -4.58 -4.65
CA THR A 53 3.51 -3.53 -3.70
C THR A 53 4.02 -4.13 -2.39
N ILE A 54 3.33 -5.13 -1.84
CA ILE A 54 3.76 -5.85 -0.62
C ILE A 54 5.13 -6.52 -0.83
N GLU A 55 5.36 -7.14 -1.99
CA GLU A 55 6.64 -7.77 -2.32
C GLU A 55 7.77 -6.76 -2.49
N GLN A 56 7.53 -5.64 -3.19
CA GLN A 56 8.52 -4.57 -3.38
C GLN A 56 8.98 -3.93 -2.06
N TYR A 57 8.07 -3.76 -1.10
CA TYR A 57 8.39 -3.20 0.21
C TYR A 57 8.90 -4.25 1.22
N GLY A 58 9.07 -5.51 0.81
CA GLY A 58 9.55 -6.57 1.69
C GLY A 58 8.65 -6.79 2.90
N LEU A 59 7.34 -6.58 2.73
CA LEU A 59 6.31 -6.77 3.77
C LEU A 59 5.81 -8.23 3.84
N LYS A 60 6.21 -9.07 2.88
CA LYS A 60 5.85 -10.48 2.83
C LYS A 60 6.35 -11.22 4.07
N GLY A 61 5.44 -11.83 4.83
CA GLY A 61 5.77 -12.62 6.02
C GLY A 61 6.14 -11.80 7.26
N LYS A 62 5.98 -10.48 7.23
CA LYS A 62 6.06 -9.62 8.42
C LYS A 62 4.68 -9.59 9.07
N SER A 63 4.45 -10.48 10.03
CA SER A 63 3.25 -10.54 10.88
C SER A 63 3.64 -10.40 12.34
#